data_AF-A0A0C3BS47-F1
#
_entry.id   AF-A0A0C3BS47-F1
#
_cell.length_a   1.000
_cell.length_b   1.000
_cell.length_c   1.000
_cell.angle_alpha   90.00
_cell.angle_beta   90.00
_cell.angle_gamma   90.00
#
_symmetry.space_group_name_H-M   'P 1'
#
loop_
_entity.id
_entity.type
_entity.pdbx_description
1 polymer ?
#
loop_
_entity_poly.entity_id
_entity_poly.type
_entity_poly.pdbx_seq_one_letter_code
_entity_poly.pdbx_strand_id
1 'polypeptide(L)'
;MASGHQEHAFEVIQETVDLYHQLAADRPDTFNPDLGQSLNNFSLCLSHLGHRERALEMIQEAVDLYLQLASDCPDAFNPDLAGSLNNLSIYLSDLGHRERALEVIQEAVNLRRQLAMGHPGIFNSVFASSLDELFRQLTNLATVSGHWKHFMKQL
;
A
#
# COMPACT_ATOMS: atom_id res chain seq x y z
N MET A 1 27.60 11.16 3.07
CA MET A 1 27.52 10.36 1.82
C MET A 1 26.16 9.70 1.61
N ALA A 2 25.39 9.34 2.66
CA ALA A 2 24.04 8.77 2.51
C ALA A 2 23.02 9.74 1.88
N SER A 3 23.11 11.05 2.18
CA SER A 3 22.15 12.06 1.69
C SER A 3 22.15 12.21 0.16
N GLY A 4 23.31 12.18 -0.51
CA GLY A 4 23.39 12.36 -1.96
C GLY A 4 22.81 11.20 -2.76
N HIS A 5 22.86 9.97 -2.24
CA HIS A 5 22.25 8.81 -2.90
C HIS A 5 20.72 8.83 -2.78
N GLN A 6 20.21 9.34 -1.66
CA GLN A 6 18.77 9.48 -1.43
C GLN A 6 18.15 10.58 -2.29
N GLU A 7 18.85 11.70 -2.45
CA GLU A 7 18.42 12.81 -3.31
C GLU A 7 18.41 12.38 -4.80
N HIS A 8 19.45 11.68 -5.26
CA HIS A 8 19.47 11.14 -6.62
C HIS A 8 18.39 10.08 -6.85
N ALA A 9 18.11 9.21 -5.87
CA ALA A 9 17.03 8.23 -5.98
C ALA A 9 15.65 8.91 -6.07
N PHE A 10 15.46 10.00 -5.34
CA PHE A 10 14.25 10.82 -5.38
C PHE A 10 14.04 11.47 -6.76
N GLU A 11 15.08 12.08 -7.33
CA GLU A 11 15.00 12.70 -8.66
C GLU A 11 14.66 11.68 -9.75
N VAL A 12 15.35 10.52 -9.73
CA VAL A 12 15.12 9.46 -10.72
C VAL A 12 13.70 8.88 -10.62
N ILE A 13 13.19 8.63 -9.41
CA ILE A 13 11.84 8.07 -9.28
C ILE A 13 10.76 9.10 -9.62
N GLN A 14 10.99 10.39 -9.34
CA GLN A 14 10.05 11.45 -9.73
C GLN A 14 9.96 11.56 -11.26
N GLU A 15 11.09 11.60 -11.96
CA GLU A 15 11.12 11.62 -13.43
C GLU A 15 10.46 10.36 -14.02
N THR A 16 10.68 9.20 -13.40
CA THR A 16 10.07 7.94 -13.82
C THR A 16 8.54 7.99 -13.74
N VAL A 17 8.00 8.49 -12.63
CA VAL A 17 6.54 8.63 -12.45
C VAL A 17 5.97 9.64 -13.44
N ASP A 18 6.63 10.79 -13.62
CA ASP A 18 6.21 11.81 -14.58
C ASP A 18 6.14 11.26 -16.03
N LEU A 19 7.13 10.45 -16.42
CA LEU A 19 7.14 9.80 -17.74
C LEU A 19 6.02 8.77 -17.87
N TYR A 20 5.80 7.91 -16.87
CA TYR A 20 4.72 6.93 -16.93
C TYR A 20 3.34 7.58 -16.92
N HIS A 21 3.16 8.72 -16.25
CA HIS A 21 1.92 9.49 -16.35
C HIS A 21 1.65 9.96 -17.77
N GLN A 22 2.66 10.51 -18.45
CA GLN A 22 2.51 10.96 -19.84
C GLN A 22 2.16 9.78 -20.76
N LEU A 23 2.84 8.65 -20.59
CA LEU A 23 2.59 7.44 -21.38
C LEU A 23 1.20 6.85 -21.10
N ALA A 24 0.76 6.82 -19.84
CA ALA A 24 -0.55 6.34 -19.43
C ALA A 24 -1.70 7.23 -19.91
N ALA A 25 -1.48 8.55 -20.02
CA ALA A 25 -2.47 9.45 -20.59
C ALA A 25 -2.78 9.12 -22.06
N ASP A 26 -1.79 8.64 -22.82
CA ASP A 26 -1.94 8.24 -24.21
C ASP A 26 -2.39 6.78 -24.37
N ARG A 27 -1.87 5.87 -23.53
CA ARG A 27 -2.09 4.41 -23.61
C ARG A 27 -2.26 3.77 -22.22
N PRO A 28 -3.39 4.01 -21.54
CA PRO A 28 -3.58 3.59 -20.16
C PRO A 28 -3.45 2.08 -19.97
N ASP A 29 -4.06 1.28 -20.85
CA ASP A 29 -4.02 -0.19 -20.77
C ASP A 29 -2.60 -0.78 -20.82
N THR A 30 -1.66 -0.06 -21.43
CA THR A 30 -0.27 -0.51 -21.56
C THR A 30 0.58 -0.09 -20.37
N PHE A 31 0.39 1.14 -19.88
CA PHE A 31 1.33 1.76 -18.94
C PHE A 31 0.80 1.92 -17.52
N ASN A 32 -0.51 1.77 -17.27
CA ASN A 32 -1.07 1.82 -15.91
C ASN A 32 -0.42 0.81 -14.94
N PRO A 33 -0.09 -0.44 -15.35
CA PRO A 33 0.63 -1.36 -14.47
C PRO A 33 1.99 -0.82 -14.00
N ASP A 34 2.80 -0.29 -14.94
CA ASP A 34 4.13 0.24 -14.65
C ASP A 34 4.05 1.57 -13.86
N LEU A 35 3.04 2.39 -14.15
CA LEU A 35 2.73 3.61 -13.39
C LEU A 35 2.39 3.27 -11.94
N GLY A 36 1.47 2.31 -11.70
CA GLY A 36 1.11 1.87 -10.36
C GLY A 36 2.31 1.37 -9.55
N GLN A 37 3.20 0.61 -10.20
CA GLN A 37 4.40 0.11 -9.55
C GLN A 37 5.36 1.26 -9.20
N SER A 38 5.54 2.20 -10.12
CA SER A 38 6.41 3.37 -9.94
C SER A 38 5.90 4.29 -8.83
N LEU A 39 4.59 4.52 -8.75
CA LEU A 39 3.94 5.29 -7.69
C LEU A 39 4.12 4.63 -6.31
N ASN A 40 3.94 3.32 -6.21
CA ASN A 40 4.19 2.57 -4.97
C ASN A 40 5.67 2.65 -4.54
N ASN A 41 6.60 2.60 -5.49
CA ASN A 41 8.03 2.76 -5.19
C ASN A 41 8.35 4.20 -4.77
N PHE A 42 7.72 5.20 -5.39
CA PHE A 42 7.90 6.59 -5.04
C PHE A 42 7.38 6.88 -3.64
N SER A 43 6.23 6.31 -3.27
CA SER A 43 5.67 6.46 -1.93
C SER A 43 6.62 5.91 -0.84
N LEU A 44 7.26 4.77 -1.09
CA LEU A 44 8.26 4.20 -0.20
C LEU A 44 9.49 5.12 -0.06
N CYS A 45 9.98 5.67 -1.18
CA CYS A 45 11.08 6.64 -1.17
C CYS A 45 10.72 7.88 -0.33
N LEU A 46 9.55 8.47 -0.57
CA LEU A 46 9.03 9.63 0.16
C LEU A 46 8.88 9.35 1.67
N SER A 47 8.33 8.18 2.01
CA SER A 47 8.19 7.75 3.40
C SER A 47 9.54 7.62 4.10
N HIS A 48 10.55 7.04 3.44
CA HIS A 48 11.92 6.93 3.99
C HIS A 48 12.59 8.30 4.18
N LEU A 49 12.24 9.28 3.36
CA LEU A 49 12.72 10.66 3.48
C LEU A 49 11.90 11.50 4.48
N GLY A 50 10.84 10.94 5.06
CA GLY A 50 9.98 11.61 6.03
C GLY A 50 8.89 12.50 5.42
N HIS A 51 8.72 12.48 4.09
CA HIS A 51 7.66 13.20 3.37
C HIS A 51 6.34 12.42 3.40
N ARG A 52 5.75 12.26 4.59
CA ARG A 52 4.61 11.37 4.85
C ARG A 52 3.36 11.72 4.04
N GLU A 53 3.04 12.99 3.92
CA GLU A 53 1.86 13.46 3.19
C GLU A 53 1.98 13.18 1.69
N ARG A 54 3.16 13.45 1.10
CA ARG A 54 3.43 13.11 -0.30
C ARG A 54 3.46 11.60 -0.53
N ALA A 55 3.98 10.83 0.42
CA ALA A 55 3.94 9.37 0.34
C ALA A 55 2.48 8.86 0.32
N LEU A 56 1.61 9.46 1.14
CA LEU A 56 0.19 9.15 1.16
C LEU A 56 -0.48 9.47 -0.20
N GLU A 57 -0.15 10.60 -0.81
CA GLU A 57 -0.67 10.97 -2.14
C GLU A 57 -0.29 9.92 -3.21
N MET A 58 0.99 9.56 -3.30
CA MET A 58 1.47 8.59 -4.30
C MET A 58 0.89 7.19 -4.11
N ILE A 59 0.78 6.72 -2.87
CA ILE A 59 0.21 5.38 -2.64
C ILE A 59 -1.29 5.34 -2.87
N GLN A 60 -2.01 6.43 -2.61
CA GLN A 60 -3.45 6.50 -2.90
C GLN A 60 -3.70 6.39 -4.40
N GLU A 61 -2.89 7.07 -5.21
CA GLU A 61 -2.98 6.96 -6.66
C GLU A 61 -2.65 5.54 -7.15
N ALA A 62 -1.60 4.91 -6.60
CA ALA A 62 -1.28 3.51 -6.92
C ALA A 62 -2.44 2.56 -6.57
N VAL A 63 -3.09 2.74 -5.42
CA VAL A 63 -4.27 1.95 -5.02
C VAL A 63 -5.41 2.15 -6.02
N ASP A 64 -5.71 3.39 -6.41
CA ASP A 64 -6.80 3.69 -7.34
C ASP A 64 -6.56 3.04 -8.72
N LEU A 65 -5.32 3.07 -9.21
CA LEU A 65 -4.92 2.37 -10.44
C LEU A 65 -5.04 0.85 -10.32
N TYR A 66 -4.51 0.26 -9.25
CA TYR A 66 -4.58 -1.19 -9.06
C TYR A 66 -6.01 -1.68 -8.79
N LEU A 67 -6.88 -0.86 -8.22
CA LEU A 67 -8.32 -1.16 -8.12
C LEU A 67 -8.96 -1.28 -9.50
N GLN A 68 -8.66 -0.35 -10.42
CA GLN A 68 -9.15 -0.42 -11.79
C GLN A 68 -8.61 -1.66 -12.51
N LEU A 69 -7.31 -1.90 -12.44
CA LEU A 69 -6.66 -3.05 -13.09
C LEU A 69 -7.16 -4.40 -12.53
N ALA A 70 -7.35 -4.50 -11.22
CA ALA A 70 -7.86 -5.72 -10.57
C ALA A 70 -9.35 -5.98 -10.88
N SER A 71 -10.12 -4.95 -11.23
CA SER A 71 -11.50 -5.13 -11.72
C SER A 71 -11.52 -5.89 -13.04
N ASP A 72 -10.52 -5.67 -13.90
CA ASP A 72 -10.44 -6.30 -15.23
C ASP A 72 -9.69 -7.63 -15.19
N CYS A 73 -8.60 -7.71 -14.42
CA CYS A 73 -7.72 -8.87 -14.33
C CYS A 73 -7.31 -9.14 -12.87
N PRO A 74 -8.24 -9.63 -12.02
CA PRO A 74 -8.01 -9.77 -10.58
C PRO A 74 -6.83 -10.67 -10.24
N ASP A 75 -6.66 -11.79 -10.94
CA ASP A 75 -5.56 -12.74 -10.68
C ASP A 75 -4.17 -12.11 -10.93
N ALA A 76 -4.09 -11.16 -11.86
CA ALA A 76 -2.84 -10.48 -12.19
C ALA A 76 -2.52 -9.36 -11.19
N PHE A 77 -3.52 -8.59 -10.76
CA PHE A 77 -3.30 -7.32 -10.07
C PHE A 77 -3.71 -7.29 -8.59
N ASN A 78 -4.47 -8.28 -8.09
CA ASN A 78 -4.77 -8.39 -6.65
C ASN A 78 -3.51 -8.48 -5.76
N PRO A 79 -2.40 -9.14 -6.17
CA PRO A 79 -1.16 -9.12 -5.39
C PRO A 79 -0.62 -7.71 -5.17
N ASP A 80 -0.56 -6.89 -6.23
CA ASP A 80 -0.05 -5.53 -6.17
C ASP A 80 -1.02 -4.61 -5.43
N LEU A 81 -2.33 -4.74 -5.68
CA LEU A 81 -3.37 -4.03 -4.94
C LEU A 81 -3.24 -4.27 -3.43
N ALA A 82 -3.08 -5.52 -3.01
CA ALA A 82 -2.90 -5.84 -1.59
C ALA A 82 -1.58 -5.31 -1.02
N GLY A 83 -0.53 -5.24 -1.85
CA GLY A 83 0.72 -4.54 -1.55
C GLY A 83 0.50 -3.06 -1.25
N SER A 84 -0.16 -2.36 -2.16
CA SER A 84 -0.38 -0.92 -2.05
C SER A 84 -1.35 -0.56 -0.93
N LEU A 85 -2.42 -1.32 -0.71
CA LEU A 85 -3.33 -1.14 0.43
C LEU A 85 -2.60 -1.30 1.77
N ASN A 86 -1.69 -2.28 1.89
CA ASN A 86 -0.89 -2.42 3.11
C ASN A 86 -0.05 -1.16 3.38
N ASN A 87 0.62 -0.61 2.36
CA ASN A 87 1.41 0.61 2.49
C ASN A 87 0.54 1.84 2.81
N LEU A 88 -0.61 1.97 2.15
CA LEU A 88 -1.60 3.01 2.44
C LEU A 88 -2.04 2.96 3.90
N SER A 89 -2.33 1.77 4.44
CA SER A 89 -2.70 1.63 5.85
C SER A 89 -1.61 2.10 6.81
N ILE A 90 -0.34 1.81 6.50
CA ILE A 90 0.81 2.24 7.30
C ILE A 90 0.90 3.77 7.30
N TYR A 91 0.82 4.41 6.13
CA TYR A 91 0.94 5.87 6.02
C TYR A 91 -0.24 6.60 6.67
N LEU A 92 -1.46 6.06 6.56
CA LEU A 92 -2.62 6.57 7.28
C LEU A 92 -2.42 6.50 8.80
N SER A 93 -1.91 5.37 9.30
CA SER A 93 -1.60 5.19 10.73
C SER A 93 -0.52 6.18 11.20
N ASP A 94 0.54 6.37 10.42
CA ASP A 94 1.63 7.30 10.71
C ASP A 94 1.16 8.76 10.80
N LEU A 95 0.13 9.12 10.02
CA LEU A 95 -0.52 10.44 10.05
C LEU A 95 -1.65 10.52 11.10
N GLY A 96 -1.90 9.45 11.84
CA GLY A 96 -2.89 9.40 12.92
C GLY A 96 -4.32 9.09 12.50
N HIS A 97 -4.56 8.76 11.22
CA HIS A 97 -5.85 8.33 10.68
C HIS A 97 -6.13 6.85 10.98
N ARG A 98 -6.16 6.48 12.26
CA ARG A 98 -6.12 5.09 12.74
C ARG A 98 -7.34 4.26 12.32
N GLU A 99 -8.53 4.83 12.36
CA GLU A 99 -9.76 4.13 11.97
C GLU A 99 -9.73 3.77 10.48
N ARG A 100 -9.34 4.73 9.63
CA ARG A 100 -9.21 4.51 8.19
C ARG A 100 -8.06 3.55 7.86
N ALA A 101 -6.95 3.63 8.59
CA ALA A 101 -5.87 2.67 8.46
C ALA A 101 -6.38 1.24 8.72
N LEU A 102 -7.16 1.04 9.78
CA LEU A 102 -7.71 -0.27 10.16
C LEU A 102 -8.62 -0.84 9.07
N GLU A 103 -9.49 -0.01 8.48
CA GLU A 103 -10.34 -0.41 7.36
C GLU A 103 -9.49 -0.88 6.17
N VAL A 104 -8.49 -0.09 5.77
CA VAL A 104 -7.63 -0.39 4.62
C VAL A 104 -6.79 -1.66 4.83
N ILE A 105 -6.20 -1.87 6.01
CA ILE A 105 -5.41 -3.09 6.26
C ILE A 105 -6.31 -4.33 6.27
N GLN A 106 -7.56 -4.21 6.71
CA GLN A 106 -8.50 -5.33 6.70
C GLN A 106 -8.81 -5.78 5.27
N GLU A 107 -8.91 -4.85 4.33
CA GLU A 107 -9.04 -5.16 2.89
C GLU A 107 -7.80 -5.88 2.35
N ALA A 108 -6.60 -5.37 2.63
CA ALA A 108 -5.35 -6.00 2.21
C ALA A 108 -5.19 -7.44 2.75
N VAL A 109 -5.54 -7.66 4.02
CA VAL A 109 -5.54 -8.99 4.65
C VAL A 109 -6.52 -9.94 3.98
N ASN A 110 -7.71 -9.46 3.62
CA ASN A 110 -8.72 -10.28 2.94
C ASN A 110 -8.26 -10.71 1.55
N LEU A 111 -7.65 -9.81 0.77
CA LEU A 111 -7.05 -10.13 -0.53
C LEU A 111 -5.90 -11.15 -0.40
N ARG A 112 -4.96 -10.90 0.53
CA ARG A 112 -3.83 -11.83 0.76
C ARG A 112 -4.27 -13.19 1.28
N ARG A 113 -5.38 -13.27 2.02
CA ARG A 113 -5.99 -14.55 2.42
C ARG A 113 -6.47 -15.33 1.21
N GLN A 114 -7.17 -14.69 0.28
CA GLN A 114 -7.65 -15.35 -0.95
C GLN A 114 -6.48 -15.83 -1.81
N LEU A 115 -5.44 -14.99 -1.98
CA LEU A 115 -4.21 -15.34 -2.70
C LEU A 115 -3.48 -16.53 -2.04
N ALA A 116 -3.36 -16.55 -0.71
CA ALA A 116 -2.74 -17.64 0.04
C ALA A 116 -3.53 -18.96 -0.05
N MET A 117 -4.86 -18.92 -0.21
CA MET A 117 -5.64 -20.13 -0.46
C MET A 117 -5.35 -20.76 -1.82
N GLY A 118 -5.11 -19.93 -2.85
CA GLY A 118 -4.76 -20.42 -4.20
C GLY A 118 -3.30 -20.85 -4.34
N HIS A 119 -2.37 -20.06 -3.79
CA HIS A 119 -0.93 -20.27 -3.93
C HIS A 119 -0.18 -20.02 -2.60
N PRO A 120 -0.37 -20.89 -1.60
CA PRO A 120 0.17 -20.68 -0.25
C PRO A 120 1.70 -20.53 -0.22
N GLY A 121 2.43 -21.26 -1.07
CA GLY A 121 3.89 -21.18 -1.15
C GLY A 121 4.42 -19.82 -1.62
N ILE A 122 3.59 -19.02 -2.29
CA ILE A 122 3.95 -17.69 -2.78
C ILE A 122 3.49 -16.62 -1.77
N PHE A 123 2.28 -16.75 -1.24
CA PHE A 123 1.62 -15.65 -0.53
C PHE A 123 1.57 -15.79 1.01
N ASN A 124 1.90 -16.94 1.60
CA ASN A 124 1.83 -17.10 3.06
C ASN A 124 2.72 -16.10 3.82
N SER A 125 3.90 -15.75 3.28
CA SER A 125 4.81 -14.79 3.91
C SER A 125 4.20 -13.39 3.98
N VAL A 126 3.74 -12.86 2.84
CA VAL A 126 3.12 -11.54 2.77
C VAL A 126 1.77 -11.51 3.50
N PHE A 127 1.03 -12.63 3.52
CA PHE A 127 -0.19 -12.75 4.31
C PHE A 127 0.12 -12.63 5.81
N ALA A 128 1.12 -13.35 6.32
CA ALA A 128 1.56 -13.25 7.71
C ALA A 128 1.98 -11.81 8.08
N SER A 129 2.78 -11.14 7.25
CA SER A 129 3.16 -9.74 7.49
C SER A 129 1.97 -8.78 7.56
N SER A 130 0.90 -9.04 6.80
CA SER A 130 -0.33 -8.24 6.86
C SER A 130 -1.11 -8.46 8.15
N LEU A 131 -1.10 -9.69 8.66
CA LEU A 131 -1.73 -10.02 9.93
C LEU A 131 -1.00 -9.34 11.09
N ASP A 132 0.34 -9.29 11.03
CA ASP A 132 1.15 -8.53 11.99
C ASP A 132 0.83 -7.03 11.93
N GLU A 133 0.63 -6.47 10.73
CA GLU A 133 0.19 -5.08 10.53
C GLU A 133 -1.19 -4.83 11.13
N LEU A 134 -2.18 -5.67 10.79
CA LEU A 134 -3.54 -5.59 11.33
C LEU A 134 -3.52 -5.65 12.86
N PHE A 135 -2.75 -6.57 13.44
CA PHE A 135 -2.59 -6.68 14.89
C PHE A 135 -2.04 -5.38 15.50
N ARG A 136 -1.04 -4.77 14.89
CA ARG A 136 -0.48 -3.50 15.36
C ARG A 136 -1.49 -2.37 15.32
N GLN A 137 -2.29 -2.28 14.26
CA GLN A 137 -3.31 -1.23 14.15
C GLN A 137 -4.45 -1.42 15.16
N LEU A 138 -4.89 -2.66 15.39
CA LEU A 138 -5.86 -2.99 16.43
C LEU A 138 -5.35 -2.62 17.84
N THR A 139 -4.09 -2.93 18.16
CA THR A 139 -3.50 -2.58 19.46
C THR A 139 -3.30 -1.08 19.62
N ASN A 140 -2.87 -0.37 18.57
CA ASN A 140 -2.76 1.10 18.56
C ASN A 140 -4.12 1.77 18.80
N LEU A 141 -5.18 1.33 18.11
CA LEU A 141 -6.52 1.87 18.27
C LEU A 141 -7.07 1.59 19.68
N ALA A 142 -6.85 0.39 20.22
CA ALA A 142 -7.29 0.03 21.58
C ALA A 142 -6.56 0.83 22.67
N THR A 143 -5.27 1.14 22.47
CA THR A 143 -4.47 1.96 23.39
C THR A 143 -4.99 3.39 23.48
N VAL A 144 -5.33 3.99 22.33
CA VAL A 144 -5.82 5.38 22.28
C VAL A 144 -7.27 5.48 22.72
N SER A 145 -8.12 4.51 22.35
CA SER A 145 -9.54 4.53 22.69
C SER A 145 -9.84 4.07 24.12
N GLY A 146 -8.92 3.38 24.81
CA GLY A 146 -9.13 2.85 26.16
C GLY A 146 -10.13 1.68 26.26
N HIS A 147 -10.64 1.17 25.13
CA HIS A 147 -11.77 0.21 25.08
C HIS A 147 -11.36 -1.20 24.60
N TRP A 148 -10.43 -1.83 25.30
CA TRP A 148 -9.89 -3.17 24.98
C TRP A 148 -10.93 -4.31 25.04
N LYS A 149 -11.99 -4.14 25.85
CA LYS A 149 -12.92 -5.24 26.18
C LYS A 149 -13.97 -5.53 25.10
N HIS A 150 -14.27 -4.58 24.21
CA HIS A 150 -15.34 -4.77 23.23
C HIS A 150 -14.85 -5.46 21.95
N PHE A 151 -13.59 -5.22 21.57
CA PHE A 151 -13.00 -5.69 20.31
C PHE A 151 -12.63 -7.18 20.31
N MET A 152 -12.13 -7.75 21.41
CA MET A 152 -11.75 -9.18 21.47
C MET A 152 -12.94 -10.15 21.41
N LYS A 153 -14.19 -9.66 21.41
CA LYS A 153 -15.39 -10.50 21.31
C LYS A 153 -15.83 -10.78 19.87
N GLN A 154 -15.21 -10.14 18.88
CA GLN A 154 -15.60 -10.23 17.46
C GLN A 154 -14.54 -10.90 16.56
N LEU A 155 -13.46 -11.39 17.15
CA LEU A 155 -12.48 -12.29 16.53
C LEU A 155 -12.70 -13.72 17.02
#